data_AF-A0A1M6S9T3-F1
#
_entry.id   AF-A0A1M6S9T3-F1
#
_cell.length_a   1.000
_cell.length_b   1.000
_cell.length_c   1.000
_cell.angle_alpha   90.00
_cell.angle_beta   90.00
_cell.angle_gamma   90.00
#
_symmetry.space_group_name_H-M   'P 1'
#
loop_
_entity.id
_entity.type
_entity.pdbx_description
1 polymer ?
#
loop_
_entity_poly.entity_id
_entity_poly.type
_entity_poly.pdbx_seq_one_letter_code
_entity_poly.pdbx_strand_id
1 'polypeptide(L)'
;MDNNIDLEIIEIIKDKLEEIINKSSGINNREREIIKYRYGLKDNRPVQIRELAKIFNTSPKKMKEEVDLLEKKIFNILKRYI
;
A
#
# COMPACT_ATOMS: atom_id res chain seq x y z
N MET A 1 -24.37 4.64 -15.38
CA MET A 1 -24.45 3.29 -14.77
C MET A 1 -23.02 2.75 -14.80
N ASP A 2 -22.10 3.37 -14.05
CA ASP A 2 -20.65 3.18 -14.29
C ASP A 2 -19.86 2.97 -12.97
N ASN A 3 -20.45 3.33 -11.82
CA ASN A 3 -19.76 3.28 -10.53
C ASN A 3 -19.52 1.85 -9.97
N ASN A 4 -20.19 0.82 -10.49
CA ASN A 4 -20.06 -0.54 -9.94
C ASN A 4 -18.80 -1.27 -10.45
N ILE A 5 -18.39 -1.03 -11.70
CA ILE A 5 -17.20 -1.68 -12.29
C ILE A 5 -15.94 -1.16 -11.61
N ASP A 6 -15.90 0.15 -11.30
CA ASP A 6 -14.76 0.77 -10.63
C ASP A 6 -14.55 0.23 -9.21
N LEU A 7 -15.65 -0.05 -8.48
CA LEU A 7 -15.58 -0.61 -7.13
C LEU A 7 -15.07 -2.05 -7.12
N GLU A 8 -15.56 -2.90 -8.03
CA GLU A 8 -15.07 -4.29 -8.15
C GLU A 8 -13.58 -4.35 -8.49
N ILE A 9 -13.12 -3.49 -9.41
CA ILE A 9 -11.69 -3.41 -9.77
C ILE A 9 -10.85 -2.96 -8.57
N ILE A 10 -11.32 -1.98 -7.80
CA ILE A 10 -10.64 -1.50 -6.60
C ILE A 10 -10.51 -2.62 -5.57
N GLU A 11 -11.57 -3.40 -5.32
CA GLU A 11 -11.53 -4.52 -4.38
C GLU A 11 -10.56 -5.62 -4.84
N ILE A 12 -10.55 -5.98 -6.13
CA ILE A 12 -9.58 -6.94 -6.67
C ILE A 12 -8.13 -6.45 -6.48
N ILE A 13 -7.87 -5.16 -6.69
CA ILE A 13 -6.54 -4.57 -6.48
C ILE A 13 -6.13 -4.64 -5.00
N LYS A 14 -7.07 -4.36 -4.08
CA LYS A 14 -6.82 -4.44 -2.64
C LYS A 14 -6.53 -5.87 -2.20
N ASP A 15 -7.31 -6.85 -2.65
CA ASP A 15 -7.10 -8.27 -2.35
C ASP A 15 -5.73 -8.73 -2.83
N LYS A 16 -5.33 -8.30 -4.04
CA LYS A 16 -4.02 -8.65 -4.58
C LYS A 16 -2.88 -8.01 -3.79
N LEU A 17 -3.04 -6.75 -3.40
CA LEU A 17 -2.09 -6.06 -2.52
C LEU A 17 -1.97 -6.78 -1.18
N GLU A 18 -3.08 -7.18 -0.58
CA GLU A 18 -3.11 -7.89 0.69
C GLU A 18 -2.42 -9.26 0.60
N GLU A 19 -2.67 -10.00 -0.48
CA GLU A 19 -1.97 -11.24 -0.78
C GLU A 19 -0.44 -11.03 -0.83
N ILE A 20 0.01 -9.98 -1.54
CA ILE A 20 1.44 -9.68 -1.72
C ILE A 20 2.10 -9.32 -0.40
N ILE A 21 1.49 -8.43 0.39
CA ILE A 21 2.09 -8.00 1.66
C ILE A 21 2.13 -9.13 2.69
N ASN A 22 1.16 -10.05 2.66
CA ASN A 22 1.09 -11.17 3.61
C ASN A 22 1.99 -12.34 3.21
N LYS A 23 2.13 -12.64 1.91
CA LYS A 23 2.94 -13.77 1.43
C LYS A 23 4.40 -13.41 1.13
N SER A 24 4.72 -12.14 0.90
CA SER A 24 6.08 -11.73 0.57
C SER A 24 6.99 -11.71 1.81
N SER A 25 8.01 -12.57 1.81
CA SER A 25 9.11 -12.53 2.78
C SER A 25 9.95 -11.25 2.66
N GLY A 26 9.84 -10.55 1.53
CA GLY A 26 10.50 -9.28 1.32
C GLY A 26 9.92 -8.16 2.17
N ILE A 27 8.64 -8.20 2.54
CA ILE A 27 7.94 -7.07 3.19
C ILE A 27 7.91 -7.27 4.71
N ASN A 28 8.51 -6.34 5.46
CA ASN A 28 8.54 -6.38 6.92
C ASN A 28 7.26 -5.82 7.57
N ASN A 29 7.07 -6.01 8.87
CA ASN A 29 5.83 -5.60 9.57
C ASN A 29 5.52 -4.09 9.46
N ARG A 30 6.55 -3.23 9.53
CA ARG A 30 6.36 -1.78 9.39
C ARG A 30 5.92 -1.43 7.97
N GLU A 31 6.59 -2.00 6.98
CA GLU A 31 6.27 -1.84 5.56
C GLU A 31 4.82 -2.29 5.26
N ARG A 32 4.38 -3.42 5.83
CA ARG A 32 2.98 -3.88 5.73
C ARG A 32 2.01 -2.84 6.26
N GLU A 33 2.25 -2.30 7.46
CA GLU A 33 1.37 -1.29 8.06
C GLU A 33 1.33 -0.01 7.22
N ILE A 34 2.49 0.45 6.68
CA ILE A 34 2.53 1.61 5.80
C ILE A 34 1.65 1.40 4.57
N ILE A 35 1.74 0.23 3.92
CA ILE A 35 0.93 -0.11 2.74
C ILE A 35 -0.56 -0.16 3.10
N LYS A 36 -0.92 -0.80 4.22
CA LYS A 36 -2.32 -0.88 4.66
C LYS A 36 -2.94 0.49 4.87
N TYR A 37 -2.23 1.42 5.50
CA TYR A 37 -2.71 2.81 5.62
C TYR A 37 -2.72 3.52 4.27
N ARG A 38 -1.65 3.41 3.47
CA ARG A 38 -1.48 4.14 2.21
C ARG A 38 -2.59 3.84 1.20
N TYR A 39 -3.02 2.58 1.13
CA TYR A 39 -4.05 2.11 0.19
C TYR A 39 -5.43 1.91 0.85
N GLY A 40 -5.58 2.23 2.13
CA GLY A 40 -6.86 2.14 2.83
C GLY A 40 -7.33 0.71 3.10
N LEU A 41 -6.42 -0.25 3.24
CA LEU A 41 -6.73 -1.63 3.64
C LEU A 41 -7.07 -1.74 5.14
N LYS A 42 -6.81 -0.68 5.93
CA LYS A 42 -7.11 -0.65 7.37
C LYS A 42 -8.38 0.13 7.70
N ASP A 43 -8.46 1.37 7.23
CA ASP A 43 -9.53 2.31 7.61
C ASP A 43 -10.47 2.65 6.44
N ASN A 44 -10.49 1.82 5.37
CA ASN A 44 -11.23 2.05 4.13
C ASN A 44 -10.96 3.39 3.44
N ARG A 45 -9.86 4.07 3.83
CA ARG A 45 -9.46 5.36 3.28
C ARG A 45 -7.94 5.39 3.04
N PRO A 46 -7.49 5.73 1.82
CA PRO A 46 -6.08 5.98 1.56
C PRO A 46 -5.54 7.12 2.41
N VAL A 47 -4.47 6.86 3.16
CA VAL A 47 -3.79 7.87 3.98
C VAL A 47 -2.70 8.57 3.16
N GLN A 48 -2.65 9.90 3.25
CA GLN A 48 -1.65 10.71 2.54
C GLN A 48 -0.29 10.69 3.25
N ILE A 49 0.79 10.96 2.52
CA ILE A 49 2.18 10.99 3.05
C ILE A 49 2.32 11.84 4.32
N ARG A 50 1.70 13.02 4.36
CA ARG A 50 1.79 13.92 5.54
C ARG A 50 1.13 13.31 6.78
N GLU A 51 0.05 12.55 6.59
CA GLU A 51 -0.68 11.90 7.67
C GLU A 51 0.03 10.61 8.10
N LEU A 52 0.52 9.81 7.15
CA LEU A 52 1.43 8.69 7.40
C LEU A 52 2.65 9.13 8.20
N ALA A 53 3.26 10.26 7.84
CA ALA A 53 4.42 10.80 8.55
C ALA A 53 4.11 11.08 10.03
N LYS A 54 2.90 11.55 10.35
CA LYS A 54 2.44 11.72 11.73
C LYS A 54 2.23 10.37 12.43
N ILE A 55 1.55 9.43 11.79
CA ILE A 55 1.26 8.09 12.34
C ILE A 55 2.57 7.35 12.70
N PHE A 56 3.57 7.44 11.83
CA PHE A 56 4.85 6.74 11.99
C PHE A 56 5.94 7.60 12.62
N ASN A 57 5.59 8.77 13.17
CA ASN A 57 6.48 9.71 13.85
C ASN A 57 7.77 9.99 13.06
N THR A 58 7.63 10.45 11.83
CA THR A 58 8.76 10.75 10.94
C THR A 58 8.51 12.02 10.11
N SER A 59 9.53 12.49 9.38
CA SER A 59 9.37 13.66 8.52
C SER A 59 8.60 13.29 7.24
N PRO A 60 7.79 14.20 6.66
CA PRO A 60 7.10 13.94 5.40
C PRO A 60 8.03 13.56 4.25
N LYS A 61 9.25 14.12 4.23
CA LYS A 61 10.28 13.77 3.25
C LYS A 61 10.74 12.32 3.41
N LYS A 62 11.07 11.90 4.63
CA LYS A 62 11.51 10.54 4.91
C LYS A 62 10.40 9.51 4.66
N MET A 63 9.15 9.83 5.04
CA MET A 63 7.99 9.00 4.72
C MET A 63 7.78 8.87 3.21
N LYS A 64 7.95 9.96 2.45
CA LYS A 64 7.88 9.90 0.98
C LYS A 64 8.93 8.93 0.41
N GLU A 65 10.19 9.08 0.82
CA GLU A 65 11.28 8.20 0.38
C GLU A 65 11.00 6.73 0.74
N GLU A 66 10.50 6.47 1.95
CA GLU A 66 10.12 5.12 2.41
C GLU A 66 8.98 4.53 1.55
N VAL A 67 7.94 5.32 1.27
CA VAL A 67 6.82 4.91 0.41
C VAL A 67 7.26 4.66 -1.02
N ASP A 68 8.09 5.54 -1.60
CA ASP A 68 8.59 5.38 -2.98
C ASP A 68 9.40 4.08 -3.13
N LEU A 69 10.20 3.71 -2.12
CA LEU A 69 10.94 2.45 -2.09
C LEU A 69 10.01 1.24 -1.95
N LEU A 70 8.97 1.36 -1.12
CA LEU A 70 7.94 0.35 -0.93
C LEU A 70 7.14 0.08 -2.20
N GLU A 71 6.69 1.14 -2.89
CA GLU A 71 5.97 1.03 -4.15
C GLU A 71 6.81 0.33 -5.22
N LYS A 72 8.10 0.68 -5.33
CA LYS A 72 9.05 -0.03 -6.21
C LYS A 72 9.19 -1.51 -5.86
N LYS A 73 9.22 -1.83 -4.56
CA LYS A 73 9.34 -3.20 -4.07
C LYS A 73 8.11 -4.03 -4.40
N ILE A 74 6.91 -3.49 -4.17
CA ILE A 74 5.64 -4.11 -4.55
C ILE A 74 5.58 -4.32 -6.06
N PHE A 75 5.93 -3.30 -6.84
CA PHE A 75 5.96 -3.38 -8.30
C PHE A 75 6.91 -4.48 -8.80
N ASN A 76 8.10 -4.60 -8.21
CA ASN A 76 9.05 -5.66 -8.55
C ASN A 76 8.54 -7.06 -8.17
N ILE A 77 7.76 -7.18 -7.09
CA ILE A 77 7.11 -8.42 -6.72
C ILE A 77 6.02 -8.76 -7.76
N LEU A 78 5.14 -7.81 -8.09
CA LEU A 78 4.08 -7.97 -9.09
C LEU A 78 4.63 -8.41 -10.44
N LYS A 79 5.74 -7.82 -10.89
CA LYS A 79 6.43 -8.19 -12.13
C LYS A 79 6.92 -9.65 -12.19
N ARG A 80 7.05 -10.33 -11.06
CA ARG A 80 7.44 -11.76 -11.03
C ARG A 80 6.23 -12.69 -11.16
N TYR A 81 5.02 -12.18 -10.98
CA TYR A 81 3.77 -12.93 -11.07
C TYR A 81 3.06 -12.79 -12.42
N ILE A 82 3.49 -11.84 -13.25
CA ILE A 82 3.02 -11.60 -14.62
C ILE A 82 4.12 -12.04 -15.58
#